data_AF-A0A1H8V8I4-F1
#
_entry.id   AF-A0A1H8V8I4-F1
#
_cell.length_a   1.000
_cell.length_b   1.000
_cell.length_c   1.000
_cell.angle_alpha   90.00
_cell.angle_beta   90.00
_cell.angle_gamma   90.00
#
_symmetry.space_group_name_H-M   'P 1'
#
loop_
_entity.id
_entity.type
_entity.pdbx_description
1 polymer ?
#
loop_
_entity_poly.entity_id
_entity_poly.type
_entity_poly.pdbx_seq_one_letter_code
_entity_poly.pdbx_strand_id
1 'polypeptide(L)'
;MMRWGYVGTVAAFGLSLCLSSLAASAEPAYVSVVREYVETVVKPMVNAAIVRKAIEEQNTKFGNVSDMDIQVLDNTYRSEIQAGGWQMVRHLLAKPVSRYLKSKQDDSQGAIIEFFVTDRHGLNVGQGTMTTDYWQGDEDKFLKTFATQSDEIFIDRAERDEQTQLLETQASFVIKDENGKPIGIATVTIAIDAL
;
A
#
# COMPACT_ATOMS: atom_id res chain seq x y z
N MET A 1 -15.76 -87.53 -16.51
CA MET A 1 -16.86 -86.56 -16.23
C MET A 1 -16.25 -85.36 -15.54
N MET A 2 -16.60 -84.16 -16.02
CA MET A 2 -16.39 -82.82 -15.46
C MET A 2 -14.96 -82.35 -15.13
N ARG A 3 -14.47 -81.46 -16.02
CA ARG A 3 -13.41 -80.47 -15.80
C ARG A 3 -13.95 -79.38 -14.87
N TRP A 4 -13.17 -78.90 -13.90
CA TRP A 4 -13.40 -77.60 -13.27
C TRP A 4 -12.06 -76.86 -13.18
N GLY A 5 -11.96 -75.79 -13.98
CA GLY A 5 -10.76 -74.97 -14.13
C GLY A 5 -10.63 -73.90 -13.05
N TYR A 6 -9.37 -73.60 -12.74
CA TYR A 6 -8.91 -72.41 -12.03
C TYR A 6 -9.18 -71.15 -12.84
N VAL A 7 -9.72 -70.11 -12.20
CA VAL A 7 -9.52 -68.72 -12.61
C VAL A 7 -9.40 -67.88 -11.34
N GLY A 8 -8.17 -67.47 -11.01
CA GLY A 8 -7.90 -66.47 -9.98
C GLY A 8 -7.96 -65.09 -10.62
N THR A 9 -8.90 -64.25 -10.18
CA THR A 9 -9.06 -62.86 -10.62
C THR A 9 -8.20 -61.97 -9.71
N VAL A 10 -7.10 -61.41 -10.24
CA VAL A 10 -6.37 -60.32 -9.57
C VAL A 10 -6.95 -59.01 -10.08
N ALA A 11 -7.69 -58.31 -9.24
CA ALA A 11 -8.17 -56.95 -9.51
C ALA A 11 -7.06 -55.96 -9.17
N ALA A 12 -6.45 -55.36 -10.18
CA ALA A 12 -5.51 -54.25 -10.02
C ALA A 12 -6.30 -52.93 -9.94
N PHE A 13 -6.34 -52.32 -8.75
CA PHE A 13 -6.82 -50.95 -8.56
C PHE A 13 -5.78 -49.98 -9.12
N GLY A 14 -6.07 -49.37 -10.26
CA GLY A 14 -5.29 -48.26 -10.82
C GLY A 14 -5.54 -46.99 -10.03
N LEU A 15 -4.55 -46.57 -9.24
CA LEU A 15 -4.56 -45.27 -8.54
C LEU A 15 -4.26 -44.17 -9.57
N SER A 16 -5.29 -43.48 -10.04
CA SER A 16 -5.15 -42.33 -10.93
C SER A 16 -4.72 -41.11 -10.08
N LEU A 17 -3.42 -40.81 -10.03
CA LEU A 17 -2.92 -39.55 -9.47
C LEU A 17 -3.22 -38.41 -10.45
N CYS A 18 -4.29 -37.66 -10.19
CA CYS A 18 -4.47 -36.34 -10.80
C CYS A 18 -3.43 -35.38 -10.22
N LEU A 19 -2.29 -35.24 -10.90
CA LEU A 19 -1.33 -34.16 -10.66
C LEU A 19 -1.97 -32.84 -11.09
N SER A 20 -2.61 -32.16 -10.13
CA SER A 20 -3.06 -30.78 -10.32
C SER A 20 -1.81 -29.91 -10.24
N SER A 21 -1.31 -29.47 -11.39
CA SER A 21 -0.27 -28.45 -11.45
C SER A 21 -0.81 -27.16 -10.83
N LEU A 22 -0.36 -26.83 -9.61
CA LEU A 22 -0.43 -25.44 -9.13
C LEU A 22 0.39 -24.61 -10.13
N ALA A 23 -0.29 -23.89 -11.01
CA ALA A 23 0.35 -22.84 -11.78
C ALA A 23 0.81 -21.78 -10.77
N ALA A 24 2.10 -21.78 -10.44
CA ALA A 24 2.72 -20.63 -9.80
C ALA A 24 2.56 -19.47 -10.79
N SER A 25 1.65 -18.54 -10.50
CA SER A 25 1.51 -17.33 -11.30
C SER A 25 2.82 -16.56 -11.19
N ALA A 26 3.51 -16.36 -12.31
CA ALA A 26 4.65 -15.46 -12.34
C ALA A 26 4.19 -14.05 -11.90
N GLU A 27 4.97 -13.39 -11.05
CA GLU A 27 4.72 -12.01 -10.68
C GLU A 27 4.76 -11.14 -11.94
N PRO A 28 3.80 -10.20 -12.14
CA PRO A 28 3.82 -9.34 -13.31
C PRO A 28 5.12 -8.55 -13.43
N ALA A 29 5.65 -8.38 -14.65
CA ALA A 29 6.95 -7.77 -14.88
C ALA A 29 7.08 -6.32 -14.34
N TYR A 30 5.97 -5.58 -14.25
CA TYR A 30 6.00 -4.21 -13.70
C TYR A 30 6.37 -4.19 -12.21
N VAL A 31 6.11 -5.27 -11.48
CA VAL A 31 6.28 -5.30 -10.02
C VAL A 31 7.75 -5.20 -9.63
N SER A 32 8.67 -5.86 -10.36
CA SER A 32 10.10 -5.73 -10.11
C SER A 32 10.61 -4.31 -10.39
N VAL A 33 10.13 -3.67 -11.46
CA VAL A 33 10.50 -2.29 -11.83
C VAL A 33 10.03 -1.29 -10.76
N VAL A 34 8.77 -1.43 -10.34
CA VAL A 34 8.19 -0.59 -9.27
C VAL A 34 8.91 -0.81 -7.95
N ARG A 35 9.23 -2.06 -7.60
CA ARG A 35 9.98 -2.41 -6.38
C ARG A 35 11.35 -1.74 -6.38
N GLU A 36 12.09 -1.84 -7.48
CA GLU A 36 13.40 -1.20 -7.61
C GLU A 36 13.30 0.33 -7.49
N TYR A 37 12.31 0.96 -8.14
CA TYR A 37 12.07 2.39 -8.02
C TYR A 37 11.73 2.80 -6.57
N VAL A 38 10.90 2.02 -5.88
CA VAL A 38 10.57 2.28 -4.47
C VAL A 38 11.82 2.16 -3.59
N GLU A 39 12.65 1.14 -3.80
CA GLU A 39 13.84 0.92 -2.98
C GLU A 39 14.92 1.97 -3.19
N THR A 40 15.16 2.36 -4.44
CA THR A 40 16.29 3.22 -4.82
C THR A 40 15.94 4.71 -4.80
N VAL A 41 14.68 5.07 -5.05
CA VAL A 41 14.22 6.46 -5.18
C VAL A 41 13.30 6.86 -4.03
N VAL A 42 12.22 6.12 -3.79
CA VAL A 42 11.16 6.55 -2.83
C VAL A 42 11.58 6.35 -1.38
N LYS A 43 12.15 5.20 -1.00
CA LYS A 43 12.59 4.93 0.39
C LYS A 43 13.55 6.01 0.92
N PRO A 44 14.58 6.47 0.16
CA PRO A 44 15.40 7.60 0.59
C PRO A 44 14.61 8.89 0.88
N MET A 45 13.58 9.19 0.09
CA MET A 45 12.71 10.37 0.30
C MET A 45 11.95 10.25 1.63
N VAL A 46 11.42 9.07 1.93
CA VAL A 46 10.64 8.78 3.15
C VAL A 46 11.54 8.69 4.39
N ASN A 47 12.78 8.23 4.25
CA ASN A 47 13.77 8.15 5.32
C ASN A 47 14.36 9.52 5.72
N ALA A 48 13.87 10.61 5.15
CA ALA A 48 14.25 11.96 5.56
C ALA A 48 13.74 12.28 6.98
N ALA A 49 14.55 13.00 7.76
CA ALA A 49 14.22 13.36 9.14
C ALA A 49 12.90 14.16 9.26
N ILE A 50 12.55 14.96 8.25
CA ILE A 50 11.29 15.73 8.25
C ILE A 50 10.06 14.82 8.22
N VAL A 51 10.14 13.68 7.55
CA VAL A 51 9.05 12.70 7.46
C VAL A 51 8.90 11.97 8.79
N ARG A 52 9.98 11.39 9.31
CA ARG A 52 9.96 10.68 10.60
C ARG A 52 9.46 11.56 11.75
N LYS A 53 10.00 12.78 11.88
CA LYS A 53 9.58 13.71 12.94
C LYS A 53 8.10 14.05 12.87
N ALA A 54 7.57 14.31 11.68
CA ALA A 54 6.14 14.62 11.54
C ALA A 54 5.25 13.45 11.96
N ILE A 55 5.66 12.22 11.65
CA ILE A 55 4.95 10.99 12.05
C ILE A 55 5.03 10.79 13.57
N GLU A 56 6.21 10.97 14.16
CA GLU A 56 6.41 10.85 15.62
C GLU A 56 5.62 11.90 16.41
N GLU A 57 5.61 13.16 15.95
CA GLU A 57 4.80 14.24 16.51
C GLU A 57 3.30 13.90 16.45
N GLN A 58 2.83 13.40 15.31
CA GLN A 58 1.43 13.02 15.15
C GLN A 58 1.06 11.79 15.99
N ASN A 59 1.93 10.77 16.04
CA ASN A 59 1.75 9.61 16.92
C ASN A 59 1.70 9.99 18.41
N THR A 60 2.45 11.02 18.81
CA THR A 60 2.37 11.57 20.17
C THR A 60 1.02 12.25 20.40
N LYS A 61 0.57 13.07 19.44
CA LYS A 61 -0.72 13.78 19.50
C LYS A 61 -1.91 12.83 19.54
N PHE A 62 -1.91 11.79 18.72
CA PHE A 62 -2.99 10.80 18.61
C PHE A 62 -2.71 9.53 19.43
N GLY A 63 -1.85 9.62 20.45
CA GLY A 63 -1.41 8.45 21.22
C GLY A 63 -2.55 7.60 21.80
N ASN A 64 -3.66 8.23 22.19
CA ASN A 64 -4.86 7.58 22.73
C ASN A 64 -6.12 7.91 21.90
N VAL A 65 -5.97 8.14 20.59
CA VAL A 65 -7.12 8.41 19.71
C VAL A 65 -8.07 7.22 19.70
N SER A 66 -9.37 7.45 19.81
CA SER A 66 -10.38 6.39 19.71
C SER A 66 -10.79 6.16 18.25
N ASP A 67 -11.34 4.98 17.96
CA ASP A 67 -11.90 4.69 16.62
C ASP A 67 -13.00 5.69 16.25
N MET A 68 -13.78 6.16 17.24
CA MET A 68 -14.79 7.19 17.02
C MET A 68 -14.16 8.53 16.62
N ASP A 69 -13.05 8.93 17.24
CA ASP A 69 -12.35 10.16 16.87
C ASP A 69 -11.73 10.05 15.47
N ILE A 70 -11.17 8.89 15.12
CA ILE A 70 -10.67 8.59 13.77
C ILE A 70 -11.78 8.78 12.74
N GLN A 71 -12.95 8.18 12.98
CA GLN A 71 -14.11 8.29 12.11
C GLN A 71 -14.61 9.74 12.00
N VAL A 72 -14.59 10.52 13.09
CA VAL A 72 -14.95 11.94 13.05
C VAL A 72 -13.97 12.74 12.19
N LEU A 73 -12.66 12.51 12.34
CA LEU A 73 -11.64 13.17 11.52
C LEU A 73 -11.81 12.85 10.04
N ASP A 74 -12.03 11.57 9.72
CA ASP A 74 -12.22 11.12 8.36
C ASP A 74 -13.48 11.70 7.71
N ASN A 75 -14.63 11.60 8.39
CA ASN A 75 -15.87 12.16 7.90
C ASN A 75 -15.81 13.69 7.74
N THR A 76 -15.08 14.38 8.62
CA THR A 76 -14.86 15.84 8.49
C THR A 76 -14.10 16.16 7.21
N TYR A 77 -12.99 15.46 6.97
CA TYR A 77 -12.18 15.64 5.76
C TYR A 77 -13.00 15.39 4.49
N ARG A 78 -13.71 14.26 4.42
CA ARG A 78 -14.56 13.88 3.29
C ARG A 78 -15.68 14.89 3.04
N SER A 79 -16.33 15.36 4.12
CA SER A 79 -17.41 16.36 4.04
C SER A 79 -16.89 17.70 3.53
N GLU A 80 -15.68 18.12 3.93
CA GLU A 80 -15.08 19.35 3.43
C GLU A 80 -14.74 19.31 1.94
N ILE A 81 -14.30 18.15 1.43
CA ILE A 81 -14.06 17.95 -0.01
C ILE A 81 -15.38 18.12 -0.77
N GLN A 82 -16.44 17.44 -0.32
CA GLN A 82 -17.76 17.49 -0.97
C GLN A 82 -18.39 18.89 -0.92
N ALA A 83 -18.28 19.58 0.22
CA ALA A 83 -18.88 20.89 0.44
C ALA A 83 -18.03 22.05 -0.12
N GLY A 84 -16.78 21.79 -0.51
CA GLY A 84 -15.86 22.83 -0.94
C GLY A 84 -15.30 23.69 0.20
N GLY A 85 -15.27 23.19 1.43
CA GLY A 85 -14.75 23.89 2.62
C GLY A 85 -13.22 23.86 2.76
N TRP A 86 -12.58 22.76 2.32
CA TRP A 86 -11.13 22.49 2.26
C TRP A 86 -10.26 23.00 3.42
N GLN A 87 -10.77 23.26 4.63
CA GLN A 87 -9.98 23.82 5.73
C GLN A 87 -8.96 22.81 6.25
N MET A 88 -9.43 21.62 6.63
CA MET A 88 -8.61 20.49 7.05
C MET A 88 -7.66 20.05 5.93
N VAL A 89 -8.14 19.97 4.68
CA VAL A 89 -7.31 19.66 3.51
C VAL A 89 -6.19 20.67 3.35
N ARG A 90 -6.49 21.98 3.36
CA ARG A 90 -5.49 23.04 3.23
C ARG A 90 -4.51 23.04 4.39
N HIS A 91 -4.96 22.81 5.62
CA HIS A 91 -4.07 22.68 6.77
C HIS A 91 -3.12 21.49 6.63
N LEU A 92 -3.61 20.35 6.16
CA LEU A 92 -2.80 19.16 5.93
C LEU A 92 -1.77 19.41 4.83
N LEU A 93 -2.18 19.93 3.67
CA LEU A 93 -1.27 20.25 2.56
C LEU A 93 -0.27 21.38 2.90
N ALA A 94 -0.62 22.26 3.85
CA ALA A 94 0.25 23.31 4.34
C ALA A 94 1.25 22.84 5.41
N LYS A 95 1.25 21.57 5.82
CA LYS A 95 2.30 21.05 6.72
C LYS A 95 3.67 21.04 6.01
N PRO A 96 4.78 21.26 6.73
CA PRO A 96 6.13 21.15 6.15
C PRO A 96 6.41 19.80 5.48
N VAL A 97 5.95 18.70 6.09
CA VAL A 97 6.09 17.35 5.50
C VAL A 97 5.30 17.21 4.19
N SER A 98 4.09 17.76 4.10
CA SER A 98 3.28 17.74 2.88
C SER A 98 3.95 18.52 1.75
N ARG A 99 4.48 19.71 2.03
CA ARG A 99 5.27 20.48 1.05
C ARG A 99 6.52 19.73 0.58
N TYR A 100 7.17 19.02 1.49
CA TYR A 100 8.32 18.17 1.15
C TYR A 100 7.91 17.00 0.24
N LEU A 101 6.84 16.28 0.57
CA LEU A 101 6.33 15.20 -0.29
C LEU A 101 5.92 15.72 -1.66
N LYS A 102 5.24 16.88 -1.70
CA LYS A 102 4.88 17.55 -2.95
C LYS A 102 6.12 17.91 -3.78
N SER A 103 7.18 18.44 -3.17
CA SER A 103 8.40 18.74 -3.95
C SER A 103 9.04 17.47 -4.51
N LYS A 104 9.03 16.36 -3.77
CA LYS A 104 9.52 15.06 -4.27
C LYS A 104 8.67 14.48 -5.38
N GLN A 105 7.36 14.66 -5.28
CA GLN A 105 6.43 14.34 -6.34
C GLN A 105 6.70 15.18 -7.59
N ASP A 106 6.89 16.50 -7.46
CA ASP A 106 7.16 17.40 -8.60
C ASP A 106 8.51 17.12 -9.26
N ASP A 107 9.54 16.83 -8.46
CA ASP A 107 10.89 16.46 -8.93
C ASP A 107 10.90 15.13 -9.70
N SER A 108 9.87 14.28 -9.54
CA SER A 108 9.76 12.98 -10.22
C SER A 108 9.40 13.08 -11.70
N GLN A 109 9.10 14.28 -12.21
CA GLN A 109 8.72 14.53 -13.61
C GLN A 109 7.52 13.67 -14.08
N GLY A 110 6.60 13.35 -13.17
CA GLY A 110 5.39 12.60 -13.46
C GLY A 110 5.44 11.11 -13.14
N ALA A 111 6.59 10.57 -12.70
CA ALA A 111 6.67 9.18 -12.24
C ALA A 111 5.88 8.95 -10.95
N ILE A 112 5.81 9.95 -10.06
CA ILE A 112 4.99 9.93 -8.85
C ILE A 112 3.72 10.75 -9.09
N ILE A 113 2.56 10.10 -9.06
CA ILE A 113 1.23 10.71 -9.25
C ILE A 113 0.66 11.18 -7.90
N GLU A 114 0.82 10.36 -6.87
CA GLU A 114 0.38 10.65 -5.50
C GLU A 114 1.44 10.15 -4.52
N PHE A 115 1.62 10.88 -3.41
CA PHE A 115 2.59 10.52 -2.39
C PHE A 115 2.12 11.01 -1.02
N PHE A 116 1.88 10.09 -0.10
CA PHE A 116 1.48 10.42 1.27
C PHE A 116 2.10 9.48 2.29
N VAL A 117 2.06 9.92 3.54
CA VAL A 117 2.52 9.14 4.69
C VAL A 117 1.48 9.22 5.82
N THR A 118 1.31 8.11 6.53
CA THR A 118 0.36 8.00 7.65
C THR A 118 1.09 7.89 8.98
N ASP A 119 0.34 8.06 10.07
CA ASP A 119 0.77 7.62 11.39
C ASP A 119 0.43 6.14 11.63
N ARG A 120 0.66 5.66 12.86
CA ARG A 120 0.43 4.27 13.26
C ARG A 120 -1.06 3.87 13.33
N HIS A 121 -1.96 4.84 13.25
CA HIS A 121 -3.41 4.63 13.21
C HIS A 121 -3.94 4.69 11.78
N GLY A 122 -3.08 4.97 10.79
CA GLY A 122 -3.46 5.15 9.40
C GLY A 122 -3.99 6.55 9.09
N LEU A 123 -3.87 7.52 10.00
CA LEU A 123 -4.29 8.90 9.70
C LEU A 123 -3.21 9.60 8.88
N ASN A 124 -3.60 10.33 7.85
CA ASN A 124 -2.67 11.05 6.99
C ASN A 124 -1.87 12.11 7.79
N VAL A 125 -0.55 11.95 7.82
CA VAL A 125 0.39 12.88 8.46
C VAL A 125 0.78 13.98 7.48
N GLY A 126 1.03 13.61 6.22
CA GLY A 126 1.35 14.53 5.15
C GLY A 126 1.01 13.94 3.78
N GLN A 127 0.69 14.81 2.84
CA GLN A 127 0.26 14.43 1.49
C GLN A 127 0.87 15.39 0.46
N GLY A 128 1.36 14.87 -0.67
CA GLY A 128 1.81 15.67 -1.81
C GLY A 128 0.64 16.25 -2.59
N THR A 129 -0.42 15.46 -2.77
CA THR A 129 -1.71 15.88 -3.31
C THR A 129 -2.83 15.46 -2.35
N MET A 130 -4.01 16.03 -2.51
CA MET A 130 -5.18 15.64 -1.72
C MET A 130 -5.59 14.20 -2.04
N THR A 131 -5.86 13.40 -1.01
CA THR A 131 -6.46 12.05 -1.10
C THR A 131 -7.99 12.13 -1.02
N THR A 132 -8.68 11.00 -1.16
CA THR A 132 -10.14 10.93 -1.01
C THR A 132 -10.62 11.03 0.44
N ASP A 133 -9.80 10.57 1.38
CA ASP A 133 -10.08 10.42 2.81
C ASP A 133 -8.86 10.75 3.66
N TYR A 134 -9.09 11.00 4.95
CA TYR A 134 -8.02 11.28 5.89
C TYR A 134 -7.48 10.00 6.54
N TRP A 135 -8.34 9.01 6.74
CA TRP A 135 -7.97 7.72 7.30
C TRP A 135 -7.68 6.71 6.19
N GLN A 136 -6.59 5.99 6.34
CA GLN A 136 -6.10 4.95 5.41
C GLN A 136 -5.92 3.62 6.14
N GLY A 137 -6.26 3.56 7.43
CA GLY A 137 -5.98 2.41 8.30
C GLY A 137 -6.86 1.19 8.04
N ASP A 138 -7.97 1.40 7.35
CA ASP A 138 -8.90 0.37 6.86
C ASP A 138 -8.58 -0.10 5.43
N GLU A 139 -7.62 0.53 4.75
CA GLU A 139 -7.26 0.18 3.38
C GLU A 139 -6.24 -0.97 3.31
N ASP A 140 -6.34 -1.77 2.25
CA ASP A 140 -5.46 -2.92 1.98
C ASP A 140 -3.97 -2.57 2.09
N LYS A 141 -3.60 -1.37 1.63
CA LYS A 141 -2.23 -0.88 1.66
C LYS A 141 -1.66 -0.76 3.08
N PHE A 142 -2.51 -0.44 4.06
CA PHE A 142 -2.16 -0.39 5.48
C PHE A 142 -2.29 -1.76 6.14
N LEU A 143 -3.39 -2.47 5.86
CA LEU A 143 -3.67 -3.78 6.45
C LEU A 143 -2.63 -4.85 6.06
N LYS A 144 -2.11 -4.80 4.82
CA LYS A 144 -1.10 -5.76 4.32
C LYS A 144 0.33 -5.40 4.69
N THR A 145 0.58 -4.18 5.20
CA THR A 145 1.92 -3.72 5.57
C THR A 145 2.06 -3.50 7.08
N PHE A 146 1.44 -2.47 7.62
CA PHE A 146 1.60 -2.06 9.01
C PHE A 146 0.92 -3.03 9.98
N ALA A 147 -0.32 -3.43 9.68
CA ALA A 147 -1.09 -4.31 10.57
C ALA A 147 -0.49 -5.73 10.65
N THR A 148 0.22 -6.18 9.61
CA THR A 148 0.95 -7.45 9.57
C THR A 148 2.40 -7.34 10.04
N GLN A 149 2.86 -6.12 10.38
CA GLN A 149 4.27 -5.84 10.70
C GLN A 149 5.23 -6.31 9.60
N SER A 150 4.81 -6.22 8.34
CA SER A 150 5.60 -6.65 7.19
C SER A 150 6.75 -5.67 6.91
N ASP A 151 7.91 -6.23 6.56
CA ASP A 151 9.05 -5.47 6.03
C ASP A 151 9.06 -5.40 4.49
N GLU A 152 8.08 -6.04 3.85
CA GLU A 152 7.95 -6.06 2.40
C GLU A 152 7.25 -4.80 1.87
N ILE A 153 7.56 -4.48 0.62
CA ILE A 153 6.80 -3.47 -0.14
C ILE A 153 5.56 -4.17 -0.69
N PHE A 154 4.38 -3.72 -0.26
CA PHE A 154 3.13 -4.12 -0.88
C PHE A 154 2.93 -3.31 -2.17
N ILE A 155 2.86 -4.00 -3.31
CA ILE A 155 2.59 -3.39 -4.62
C ILE A 155 1.24 -3.90 -5.07
N ASP A 156 0.31 -2.98 -5.32
CA ASP A 156 -1.03 -3.32 -5.73
C ASP A 156 -1.08 -3.77 -7.20
N ARG A 157 -2.23 -4.26 -7.60
CA ARG A 157 -2.51 -4.50 -9.01
C ARG A 157 -2.39 -3.19 -9.79
N ALA A 158 -1.71 -3.23 -10.93
CA ALA A 158 -1.69 -2.09 -11.84
C ALA A 158 -3.06 -1.89 -12.49
N GLU A 159 -3.52 -0.64 -12.54
CA GLU A 159 -4.77 -0.21 -13.14
C GLU A 159 -4.51 0.92 -14.14
N ARG A 160 -5.39 1.07 -15.13
CA ARG A 160 -5.28 2.17 -16.11
C ARG A 160 -6.20 3.28 -15.68
N ASP A 161 -5.65 4.46 -15.42
CA ASP A 161 -6.45 5.63 -15.11
C ASP A 161 -7.34 6.00 -16.30
N GLU A 162 -8.63 6.22 -16.06
CA GLU A 162 -9.60 6.42 -17.13
C GLU A 162 -9.39 7.74 -17.87
N GLN A 163 -8.80 8.74 -17.22
CA GLN A 163 -8.67 10.09 -17.78
C GLN A 163 -7.34 10.28 -18.52
N THR A 164 -6.24 9.99 -17.85
CA THR A 164 -4.87 10.15 -18.37
C THR A 164 -4.44 8.97 -19.22
N GLN A 165 -5.14 7.83 -19.12
CA GLN A 165 -4.77 6.57 -19.74
C GLN A 165 -3.39 6.06 -19.32
N LEU A 166 -2.81 6.56 -18.23
CA LEU A 166 -1.56 6.03 -17.70
C LEU A 166 -1.82 4.70 -17.01
N LEU A 167 -0.90 3.74 -17.19
CA LEU A 167 -0.86 2.56 -16.34
C LEU A 167 -0.20 2.94 -15.02
N GLU A 168 -0.92 2.78 -13.91
CA GLU A 168 -0.47 3.16 -12.58
C GLU A 168 -0.60 2.02 -11.57
N THR A 169 0.18 2.09 -10.50
CA THR A 169 0.06 1.17 -9.36
C THR A 169 0.40 1.90 -8.07
N GLN A 170 -0.19 1.45 -6.96
CA GLN A 170 0.20 1.90 -5.63
C GLN A 170 1.25 0.96 -5.03
N ALA A 171 2.30 1.53 -4.46
CA ALA A 171 3.25 0.82 -3.62
C ALA A 171 3.25 1.40 -2.22
N SER A 172 3.20 0.53 -1.21
CA SER A 172 3.19 0.92 0.21
C SER A 172 4.18 0.11 1.03
N PHE A 173 4.77 0.75 2.03
CA PHE A 173 5.74 0.11 2.92
C PHE A 173 5.79 0.78 4.30
N VAL A 174 6.20 0.01 5.30
CA VAL A 174 6.30 0.48 6.69
C VAL A 174 7.46 1.48 6.84
N ILE A 175 7.18 2.56 7.57
CA ILE A 175 8.18 3.52 8.04
C ILE A 175 8.54 3.16 9.47
N LYS A 176 9.84 3.07 9.76
CA LYS A 176 10.37 2.77 11.08
C LYS A 176 11.08 3.99 11.68
N ASP A 177 11.02 4.12 13.01
CA ASP A 177 11.84 5.06 13.76
C ASP A 177 13.32 4.64 13.79
N GLU A 178 14.16 5.45 14.44
CA GLU A 178 15.61 5.18 14.55
C GLU A 178 15.94 3.89 15.31
N ASN A 179 15.00 3.37 16.11
CA ASN A 179 15.13 2.11 16.85
C ASN A 179 14.55 0.92 16.08
N GLY A 180 14.05 1.12 14.86
CA GLY A 180 13.44 0.08 14.05
C GLY A 180 11.97 -0.22 14.40
N LYS A 181 11.33 0.60 15.24
CA LYS A 181 9.91 0.43 15.58
C LYS A 181 9.03 1.00 14.45
N PRO A 182 8.02 0.26 13.96
CA PRO A 182 7.03 0.80 13.02
C PRO A 182 6.29 2.03 13.59
N ILE A 183 6.24 3.11 12.80
CA ILE A 183 5.58 4.37 13.17
C ILE A 183 4.48 4.82 12.21
N GLY A 184 4.40 4.23 11.02
CA GLY A 184 3.36 4.50 10.02
C GLY A 184 3.71 3.82 8.70
N ILE A 185 3.04 4.22 7.61
CA ILE A 185 3.38 3.78 6.24
C ILE A 185 3.65 4.96 5.32
N ALA A 186 4.38 4.71 4.24
CA ALA A 186 4.35 5.53 3.05
C ALA A 186 3.55 4.81 1.97
N THR A 187 2.81 5.58 1.18
CA THR A 187 2.14 5.12 -0.03
C THR A 187 2.49 6.06 -1.18
N VAL A 188 2.81 5.48 -2.32
CA VAL A 188 3.10 6.19 -3.56
C VAL A 188 2.30 5.58 -4.70
N THR A 189 1.60 6.41 -5.47
CA THR A 189 1.01 6.02 -6.76
C THR A 189 2.01 6.35 -7.85
N ILE A 190 2.38 5.35 -8.64
CA ILE A 190 3.46 5.42 -9.62
C ILE A 190 2.88 5.22 -11.02
N ALA A 191 3.20 6.15 -11.93
CA ALA A 191 2.98 5.95 -13.36
C ALA A 191 4.02 4.94 -13.88
N ILE A 192 3.60 3.70 -14.14
CA ILE A 192 4.48 2.64 -14.63
C ILE A 192 5.05 3.00 -16.01
N ASP A 193 4.26 3.68 -16.84
CA ASP A 193 4.68 4.12 -18.18
C ASP A 193 5.81 5.17 -18.15
N ALA A 194 6.10 5.76 -16.98
CA ALA A 194 7.16 6.75 -16.76
C ALA A 194 8.43 6.15 -16.12
N LEU A 195 8.46 4.84 -15.83
CA LEU A 195 9.62 4.12 -15.30
C LEU A 195 10.40 3.42 -16.44
#